data_AF-A0A352Z7Z4-F1
#
_entry.id   AF-A0A352Z7Z4-F1
#
_cell.length_a   1.000
_cell.length_b   1.000
_cell.length_c   1.000
_cell.angle_alpha   90.00
_cell.angle_beta   90.00
_cell.angle_gamma   90.00
#
_symmetry.space_group_name_H-M   'P 1'
#
loop_
_entity.id
_entity.type
_entity.pdbx_description
1 polymer ?
#
loop_
_entity_poly.entity_id
_entity_poly.type
_entity_poly.pdbx_seq_one_letter_code
_entity_poly.pdbx_strand_id
1 'polypeptide(L)'
;MDIHGPSVPKLLGITEKRVTVQNEEIVPVELSKNTKVVSMGLLLDASEQAIIWRGPLKANVIREFIQNVAWGDLDCLVVDCPPGTGDEPLSVAQLMGSISSAIIVTTPQEVATIDVEKCITFCKHLNLPIAGIIENMSGFVCPDCGKEVDIFSSGGGKKLAEKFSVPFLGKIPLDPDIVKSGDEGKPYLYFYSTTRTAQKFDEIVEQIVNSGKEKQNVGQNEAAIQKTLEDTSEQHKEVSMKFAVPTYQGKLCAHFGHCEAFAIIDTDSSGKVIKEVYENSPPHEPGLLPRWLSQKGVNCVIAGGMGSRAQQLFAQQGVMVVTGAQGEYPRDVVEQYLKGTLQTGANTCDH
;
A
#
# COMPACT_ATOMS: atom_id res chain seq x y z
N MET A 1 6.45 -1.30 9.58
CA MET A 1 6.43 -2.32 8.51
C MET A 1 7.68 -2.21 7.65
N ASP A 2 8.38 -1.07 7.63
CA ASP A 2 9.70 -0.95 7.00
C ASP A 2 10.62 -2.12 7.37
N ILE A 3 10.82 -2.98 6.39
CA ILE A 3 11.58 -4.23 6.49
C ILE A 3 13.08 -3.94 6.36
N HIS A 4 13.44 -2.85 5.67
CA HIS A 4 14.83 -2.53 5.32
C HIS A 4 15.52 -1.72 6.42
N GLY A 5 14.76 -0.94 7.19
CA GLY A 5 15.29 -0.13 8.29
C GLY A 5 14.30 0.03 9.44
N PRO A 6 13.99 -1.03 10.22
CA PRO A 6 12.99 -0.96 11.28
C PRO A 6 13.46 -0.01 12.41
N SER A 7 12.99 1.23 12.36
CA SER A 7 13.37 2.30 13.30
C SER A 7 12.45 2.34 14.53
N VAL A 8 11.18 1.95 14.37
CA VAL A 8 10.14 2.01 15.41
C VAL A 8 10.55 1.34 16.73
N PRO A 9 11.13 0.12 16.76
CA PRO A 9 11.52 -0.51 18.03
C PRO A 9 12.53 0.31 18.82
N LYS A 10 13.49 0.95 18.12
CA LYS A 10 14.48 1.81 18.76
C LYS A 10 13.86 3.09 19.29
N LEU A 11 13.05 3.78 18.47
CA LEU A 11 12.36 5.02 18.87
C LEU A 11 11.44 4.82 20.10
N LEU A 12 10.89 3.62 20.28
CA LEU A 12 10.01 3.28 21.38
C LEU A 12 10.73 2.62 22.57
N GLY A 13 12.04 2.37 22.49
CA GLY A 13 12.82 1.75 23.57
C GLY A 13 12.46 0.29 23.84
N ILE A 14 12.05 -0.46 22.82
CA ILE A 14 11.57 -1.85 22.92
C ILE A 14 12.43 -2.85 22.16
N THR A 15 13.67 -2.53 21.82
CA THR A 15 14.58 -3.42 21.05
C THR A 15 14.83 -4.78 21.71
N GLU A 16 14.77 -4.84 23.03
CA GLU A 16 14.93 -6.08 23.81
C GLU A 16 13.66 -6.92 23.89
N LYS A 17 12.52 -6.39 23.45
CA LYS A 17 11.27 -7.15 23.40
C LYS A 17 11.25 -8.05 22.17
N ARG A 18 10.42 -9.09 22.24
CA ARG A 18 10.15 -10.00 21.12
C ARG A 18 8.65 -10.15 20.96
N VAL A 19 8.21 -10.29 19.72
CA VAL A 19 6.84 -10.76 19.45
C VAL A 19 6.80 -12.28 19.64
N THR A 20 5.65 -12.79 20.06
CA THR A 20 5.44 -14.24 20.21
C THR A 20 4.32 -14.68 19.29
N VAL A 21 4.25 -15.96 18.98
CA VAL A 21 3.14 -16.53 18.22
C VAL A 21 2.32 -17.41 19.16
N GLN A 22 1.01 -17.17 19.23
CA GLN A 22 0.06 -17.95 20.03
C GLN A 22 -1.16 -18.23 19.18
N ASN A 23 -1.63 -19.48 19.16
CA ASN A 23 -2.79 -19.90 18.36
C ASN A 23 -2.72 -19.45 16.89
N GLU A 24 -1.55 -19.57 16.26
CA GLU A 24 -1.28 -19.14 14.87
C GLU A 24 -1.36 -17.63 14.62
N GLU A 25 -1.56 -16.81 15.66
CA GLU A 25 -1.53 -15.35 15.57
C GLU A 25 -0.25 -14.77 16.18
N ILE A 26 0.25 -13.69 15.59
CA ILE A 26 1.32 -12.88 16.16
C ILE A 26 0.74 -12.07 17.31
N VAL A 27 1.30 -12.24 18.51
CA VAL A 27 0.97 -11.43 19.68
C VAL A 27 1.80 -10.14 19.65
N PRO A 28 1.16 -8.96 19.53
CA PRO A 28 1.87 -7.70 19.45
C PRO A 28 2.52 -7.34 20.79
N VAL A 29 3.60 -6.57 20.72
CA VAL A 29 4.22 -5.99 21.91
C VAL A 29 3.35 -4.85 22.42
N GLU A 30 2.88 -4.97 23.66
CA GLU A 30 2.18 -3.88 24.35
C GLU A 30 3.18 -2.85 24.88
N LEU A 31 3.06 -1.61 24.40
CA LEU A 31 3.82 -0.47 24.90
C LEU A 31 3.07 0.22 26.04
N SER A 32 1.75 0.33 25.91
CA SER A 32 0.82 0.86 26.91
C SER A 32 -0.52 0.12 26.78
N LYS A 33 -1.49 0.42 27.66
CA LYS A 33 -2.85 -0.15 27.57
C LYS A 33 -3.52 0.09 26.20
N ASN A 34 -3.14 1.16 25.50
CA ASN A 34 -3.79 1.60 24.27
C ASN A 34 -2.82 1.61 23.08
N THR A 35 -1.64 0.99 23.20
CA THR A 35 -0.63 1.02 22.14
C THR A 35 0.05 -0.33 21.99
N LYS A 36 -0.18 -0.94 20.83
CA LYS A 36 0.36 -2.23 20.42
C LYS A 36 1.32 -2.03 19.25
N VAL A 37 2.40 -2.80 19.22
CA VAL A 37 3.46 -2.65 18.22
C VAL A 37 3.88 -4.01 17.70
N VAL A 38 3.94 -4.13 16.37
CA VAL A 38 4.62 -5.23 15.67
C VAL A 38 5.65 -4.61 14.74
N SER A 39 6.84 -5.18 14.71
CA SER A 39 7.91 -4.72 13.84
C SER A 39 8.81 -5.89 13.46
N MET A 40 9.37 -5.81 12.25
CA MET A 40 10.40 -6.74 11.79
C MET A 40 11.60 -6.78 12.74
N GLY A 41 11.97 -5.63 13.31
CA GLY A 41 13.07 -5.54 14.29
C GLY A 41 12.79 -6.25 15.62
N LEU A 42 11.56 -6.73 15.86
CA LEU A 42 11.18 -7.51 17.05
C LEU A 42 11.03 -9.01 16.77
N LEU A 43 11.02 -9.40 15.48
CA LEU A 43 10.97 -10.79 15.02
C LEU A 43 12.36 -11.38 14.81
N LEU A 44 13.29 -10.54 14.33
CA LEU A 44 14.65 -10.97 14.02
C LEU A 44 15.51 -10.86 15.27
N ASP A 45 16.26 -11.92 15.58
CA ASP A 45 17.30 -11.82 16.60
C ASP A 45 18.46 -10.98 16.06
N ALA A 46 18.98 -10.08 16.89
CA ALA A 46 20.08 -9.17 16.55
C ALA A 46 21.37 -9.89 16.10
N SER A 47 21.45 -11.20 16.33
CA SER A 47 22.54 -12.08 15.90
C SER A 47 22.39 -12.63 14.48
N GLU A 48 21.24 -12.47 13.82
CA GLU A 48 21.02 -13.01 12.49
C GLU A 48 21.59 -12.08 11.40
N GLN A 49 22.27 -12.71 10.43
CA GLN A 49 22.87 -12.06 9.28
C GLN A 49 21.82 -11.31 8.45
N ALA A 50 22.25 -10.34 7.65
CA ALA A 50 21.38 -9.61 6.72
C ALA A 50 20.53 -10.57 5.87
N ILE A 51 19.25 -10.71 6.22
CA ILE A 51 18.30 -11.55 5.49
C ILE A 51 17.99 -10.87 4.16
N ILE A 52 18.20 -11.57 3.05
CA ILE A 52 17.83 -11.08 1.73
C ILE A 52 16.31 -11.24 1.54
N TRP A 53 15.60 -10.13 1.68
CA TRP A 53 14.14 -10.08 1.52
C TRP A 53 13.74 -10.17 0.05
N ARG A 54 13.35 -11.38 -0.40
CA ARG A 54 12.78 -11.59 -1.75
C ARG A 54 11.31 -11.15 -1.79
N GLY A 55 10.84 -10.66 -2.94
CA GLY A 55 9.48 -10.11 -3.14
C GLY A 55 8.34 -10.94 -2.53
N PRO A 56 8.22 -12.26 -2.83
CA PRO A 56 7.15 -13.10 -2.29
C PRO A 56 7.18 -13.22 -0.75
N LEU A 57 8.37 -13.25 -0.16
CA LEU A 57 8.51 -13.30 1.31
C LEU A 57 8.05 -11.99 1.95
N LYS A 58 8.36 -10.84 1.33
CA LYS A 58 7.92 -9.53 1.80
C LYS A 58 6.39 -9.40 1.79
N ALA A 59 5.75 -9.76 0.68
CA ALA A 59 4.29 -9.69 0.56
C ALA A 59 3.58 -10.58 1.60
N ASN A 60 4.11 -11.79 1.84
CA ASN A 60 3.57 -12.67 2.88
C ASN A 60 3.70 -12.07 4.27
N VAL A 61 4.87 -11.54 4.63
CA VAL A 61 5.07 -10.87 5.94
C VAL A 61 4.13 -9.68 6.12
N ILE A 62 3.94 -8.86 5.09
CA ILE A 62 2.99 -7.74 5.13
C ILE A 62 1.57 -8.25 5.37
N ARG A 63 1.17 -9.33 4.67
CA ARG A 63 -0.13 -9.97 4.89
C ARG A 63 -0.28 -10.46 6.32
N GLU A 64 0.70 -11.18 6.85
CA GLU A 64 0.68 -11.66 8.25
C GLU A 64 0.53 -10.50 9.24
N PHE A 65 1.22 -9.38 9.02
CA PHE A 65 1.18 -8.23 9.95
C PHE A 65 -0.17 -7.51 9.96
N ILE A 66 -0.87 -7.53 8.82
CA ILE A 66 -2.18 -6.89 8.69
C ILE A 66 -3.28 -7.84 9.15
N GLN A 67 -3.21 -9.12 8.78
CA GLN A 67 -4.32 -10.08 8.95
C GLN A 67 -4.17 -11.00 10.16
N ASN A 68 -2.93 -11.40 10.50
CA ASN A 68 -2.65 -12.48 11.46
C ASN A 68 -1.89 -11.98 12.70
N VAL A 69 -2.26 -10.79 13.16
CA VAL A 69 -1.81 -10.24 14.44
C VAL A 69 -3.03 -10.09 15.34
N ALA A 70 -2.89 -10.47 16.61
CA ALA A 70 -3.90 -10.29 17.65
C ALA A 70 -4.05 -8.82 18.08
N TRP A 71 -4.41 -7.94 17.13
CA TRP A 71 -4.60 -6.51 17.32
C TRP A 71 -5.74 -6.21 18.31
N GLY A 72 -6.78 -7.03 18.33
CA GLY A 72 -8.02 -6.76 19.07
C GLY A 72 -8.76 -5.56 18.51
N ASP A 73 -9.55 -4.89 19.34
CA ASP A 73 -10.26 -3.67 18.94
C ASP A 73 -9.28 -2.50 18.81
N LEU A 74 -9.29 -1.85 17.65
CA LEU A 74 -8.44 -0.70 17.34
C LEU A 74 -9.28 0.46 16.81
N ASP A 75 -9.01 1.67 17.31
CA ASP A 75 -9.52 2.91 16.71
C ASP A 75 -8.75 3.27 15.43
N CYS A 76 -7.45 2.94 15.38
CA CYS A 76 -6.58 3.19 14.24
C CYS A 76 -5.43 2.18 14.15
N LEU A 77 -4.97 1.93 12.93
CA LEU A 77 -3.75 1.17 12.63
C LEU A 77 -2.80 2.06 11.82
N VAL A 78 -1.62 2.35 12.38
CA VAL A 78 -0.59 3.15 11.69
C VAL A 78 0.44 2.21 11.09
N VAL A 79 0.61 2.26 9.77
CA VAL A 79 1.56 1.41 9.03
C VAL A 79 2.72 2.25 8.52
N ASP A 80 3.87 2.08 9.16
CA ASP A 80 5.14 2.69 8.73
C ASP A 80 5.69 1.96 7.49
N CYS A 81 5.49 2.55 6.30
CA CYS A 81 5.90 2.02 5.02
C CYS A 81 7.31 2.50 4.64
N PRO A 82 8.13 1.66 3.97
CA PRO A 82 9.42 2.09 3.44
C PRO A 82 9.23 3.23 2.42
N PRO A 83 10.26 4.06 2.18
CA PRO A 83 10.15 5.19 1.27
C PRO A 83 9.87 4.76 -0.18
N GLY A 84 9.13 5.60 -0.91
CA GLY A 84 8.87 5.44 -2.35
C GLY A 84 7.55 4.74 -2.69
N THR A 85 7.46 4.26 -3.94
CA THR A 85 6.24 3.68 -4.54
C THR A 85 6.45 2.21 -4.91
N GLY A 86 7.15 1.46 -4.05
CA GLY A 86 7.51 0.05 -4.26
C GLY A 86 6.38 -0.94 -3.99
N ASP A 87 6.73 -2.23 -3.96
CA ASP A 87 5.77 -3.32 -3.74
C ASP A 87 5.15 -3.29 -2.33
N GLU A 88 5.90 -2.80 -1.34
CA GLU A 88 5.47 -2.76 0.05
C GLU A 88 4.27 -1.81 0.30
N PRO A 89 4.34 -0.49 -0.02
CA PRO A 89 3.18 0.39 0.13
C PRO A 89 2.01 -0.02 -0.78
N LEU A 90 2.28 -0.63 -1.95
CA LEU A 90 1.24 -1.18 -2.83
C LEU A 90 0.48 -2.32 -2.13
N SER A 91 1.23 -3.27 -1.57
CA SER A 91 0.65 -4.43 -0.87
C SER A 91 -0.19 -3.98 0.32
N VAL A 92 0.27 -2.99 1.10
CA VAL A 92 -0.52 -2.42 2.19
C VAL A 92 -1.81 -1.80 1.69
N ALA A 93 -1.74 -0.93 0.68
CA ALA A 93 -2.90 -0.25 0.14
C ALA A 93 -3.95 -1.26 -0.38
N GLN A 94 -3.51 -2.33 -1.04
CA GLN A 94 -4.39 -3.39 -1.53
C GLN A 94 -5.00 -4.22 -0.40
N LEU A 95 -4.23 -4.57 0.64
CA LEU A 95 -4.72 -5.37 1.77
C LEU A 95 -5.65 -4.59 2.70
N MET A 96 -5.36 -3.29 2.92
CA MET A 96 -6.17 -2.42 3.76
C MET A 96 -7.42 -1.91 3.04
N GLY A 97 -7.40 -1.81 1.70
CA GLY A 97 -8.54 -1.38 0.91
C GLY A 97 -8.97 0.07 1.19
N SER A 98 -10.26 0.34 0.97
CA SER A 98 -10.85 1.69 0.96
C SER A 98 -10.96 2.37 2.33
N ILE A 99 -10.72 1.65 3.43
CA ILE A 99 -10.73 2.25 4.79
C ILE A 99 -9.44 3.00 5.11
N SER A 100 -8.40 2.85 4.27
CA SER A 100 -7.09 3.43 4.53
C SER A 100 -6.93 4.82 3.91
N SER A 101 -6.01 5.60 4.46
CA SER A 101 -5.58 6.87 3.87
C SER A 101 -4.07 7.05 4.03
N ALA A 102 -3.43 7.66 3.04
CA ALA A 102 -2.01 7.94 3.06
C ALA A 102 -1.71 9.29 3.73
N ILE A 103 -0.68 9.32 4.58
CA ILE A 103 -0.02 10.55 5.01
C ILE A 103 1.35 10.57 4.33
N ILE A 104 1.65 11.66 3.62
CA ILE A 104 2.92 11.79 2.90
C ILE A 104 3.84 12.70 3.69
N VAL A 105 5.02 12.19 4.04
CA VAL A 105 6.05 12.97 4.75
C VAL A 105 7.13 13.38 3.75
N THR A 106 7.48 14.66 3.73
CA THR A 106 8.54 15.22 2.87
C THR A 106 9.47 16.11 3.66
N THR A 107 10.58 16.51 3.05
CA THR A 107 11.40 17.63 3.51
C THR A 107 11.21 18.85 2.59
N PRO A 108 11.66 20.06 2.98
CA PRO A 108 11.35 21.28 2.24
C PRO A 108 12.15 21.47 0.93
N GLN A 109 13.19 20.66 0.70
CA GLN A 109 14.08 20.82 -0.44
C GLN A 109 13.41 20.37 -1.74
N GLU A 110 13.65 21.10 -2.83
CA GLU A 110 13.07 20.81 -4.15
C GLU A 110 13.44 19.44 -4.71
N VAL A 111 14.53 18.82 -4.27
CA VAL A 111 14.87 17.46 -4.71
C VAL A 111 13.89 16.43 -4.13
N ALA A 112 13.41 16.64 -2.90
CA ALA A 112 12.43 15.76 -2.26
C ALA A 112 11.04 15.90 -2.90
N THR A 113 10.73 17.03 -3.54
CA THR A 113 9.41 17.27 -4.13
C THR A 113 9.12 16.31 -5.28
N ILE A 114 10.12 15.94 -6.08
CA ILE A 114 9.97 14.99 -7.19
C ILE A 114 9.45 13.63 -6.70
N ASP A 115 9.96 13.13 -5.58
CA ASP A 115 9.54 11.84 -5.04
C ASP A 115 8.15 11.92 -4.41
N VAL A 116 7.81 13.05 -3.81
CA VAL A 116 6.44 13.31 -3.31
C VAL A 116 5.43 13.34 -4.45
N GLU A 117 5.75 13.93 -5.60
CA GLU A 117 4.87 13.92 -6.77
C GLU A 117 4.56 12.49 -7.24
N LYS A 118 5.57 11.62 -7.24
CA LYS A 118 5.39 10.20 -7.54
C LYS A 118 4.50 9.52 -6.51
N CYS A 119 4.71 9.79 -5.22
CA CYS A 119 3.87 9.24 -4.14
C CYS A 119 2.41 9.70 -4.24
N ILE A 120 2.15 10.97 -4.54
CA ILE A 120 0.80 11.49 -4.76
C ILE A 120 0.15 10.79 -5.95
N THR A 121 0.87 10.68 -7.05
CA THR A 121 0.36 10.05 -8.28
C THR A 121 0.10 8.56 -8.06
N PHE A 122 0.97 7.87 -7.33
CA PHE A 122 0.79 6.50 -6.89
C PHE A 122 -0.49 6.31 -6.06
N CYS A 123 -0.70 7.17 -5.05
CA CYS A 123 -1.93 7.12 -4.25
C CYS A 123 -3.17 7.32 -5.13
N LYS A 124 -3.13 8.28 -6.07
CA LYS A 124 -4.23 8.51 -7.03
C LYS A 124 -4.51 7.28 -7.90
N HIS A 125 -3.48 6.61 -8.43
CA HIS A 125 -3.65 5.39 -9.22
C HIS A 125 -4.27 4.23 -8.43
N LEU A 126 -4.01 4.16 -7.13
CA LEU A 126 -4.58 3.15 -6.24
C LEU A 126 -5.93 3.56 -5.64
N ASN A 127 -6.48 4.71 -6.04
CA ASN A 127 -7.65 5.33 -5.39
C ASN A 127 -7.51 5.43 -3.86
N LEU A 128 -6.27 5.59 -3.37
CA LEU A 128 -5.94 5.72 -1.96
C LEU A 128 -6.08 7.18 -1.53
N PRO A 129 -7.03 7.53 -0.65
CA PRO A 129 -7.21 8.90 -0.18
C PRO A 129 -5.94 9.42 0.51
N ILE A 130 -5.52 10.64 0.18
CA ILE A 130 -4.40 11.30 0.86
C ILE A 130 -4.99 12.14 1.99
N ALA A 131 -4.68 11.80 3.24
CA ALA A 131 -5.07 12.56 4.43
C ALA A 131 -4.33 13.90 4.49
N GLY A 132 -3.08 13.94 4.03
CA GLY A 132 -2.36 15.18 3.78
C GLY A 132 -0.85 15.00 3.72
N ILE A 133 -0.17 16.13 3.52
CA ILE A 133 1.29 16.24 3.46
C ILE A 133 1.82 16.89 4.74
N ILE A 134 2.86 16.28 5.33
CA ILE A 134 3.64 16.83 6.43
C ILE A 134 5.03 17.22 5.90
N GLU A 135 5.44 18.47 6.13
CA GLU A 135 6.79 18.92 5.83
C GLU A 135 7.69 18.79 7.07
N ASN A 136 8.46 17.70 7.13
CA ASN A 136 9.45 17.45 8.18
C ASN A 136 10.73 18.25 7.94
N MET A 137 11.51 18.46 9.00
CA MET A 137 12.78 19.21 8.98
C MET A 137 12.68 20.64 8.40
N SER A 138 11.55 21.31 8.63
CA SER A 138 11.26 22.66 8.13
C SER A 138 11.60 23.72 9.18
N GLY A 139 12.81 24.26 9.06
CA GLY A 139 13.40 25.16 10.05
C GLY A 139 14.10 24.41 11.18
N PHE A 140 14.59 25.16 12.16
CA PHE A 140 15.38 24.66 13.28
C PHE A 140 15.04 25.41 14.57
N VAL A 141 14.82 24.68 15.66
CA VAL A 141 14.61 25.26 16.99
C VAL A 141 15.96 25.45 17.67
N CYS A 142 16.34 26.70 17.93
CA CYS A 142 17.57 27.01 18.66
C CYS A 142 17.44 26.51 20.12
N PRO A 143 18.35 25.64 20.60
CA PRO A 143 18.27 25.09 21.95
C PRO A 143 18.49 26.15 23.05
N ASP A 144 19.22 27.24 22.75
CA ASP A 144 19.55 28.27 23.75
C ASP A 144 18.45 29.30 23.94
N CYS A 145 17.69 29.64 22.88
CA CYS A 145 16.72 30.73 22.91
C CYS A 145 15.31 30.36 22.43
N GLY A 146 15.09 29.12 21.97
CA GLY A 146 13.79 28.62 21.49
C GLY A 146 13.28 29.25 20.20
N LYS A 147 14.06 30.14 19.56
CA LYS A 147 13.69 30.75 18.27
C LYS A 147 13.79 29.74 17.15
N GLU A 148 12.81 29.78 16.26
CA GLU A 148 12.83 29.02 15.01
C GLU A 148 13.57 29.79 13.93
N VAL A 149 14.49 29.11 13.25
CA VAL A 149 15.28 29.66 12.15
C VAL A 149 15.16 28.74 10.95
N ASP A 150 14.85 29.30 9.78
CA ASP A 150 14.88 28.56 8.53
C ASP A 150 16.34 28.35 8.10
N ILE A 151 16.87 27.14 8.35
CA ILE A 151 18.24 26.74 7.97
C ILE A 151 18.33 26.21 6.53
N PHE A 152 17.21 25.79 5.95
CA PHE A 152 17.07 25.37 4.56
C PHE A 152 15.95 26.16 3.88
N SER A 153 15.62 25.81 2.63
CA SER A 153 14.37 26.25 2.01
C SER A 153 13.18 25.85 2.88
N SER A 154 12.06 26.56 2.78
CA SER A 154 10.82 26.24 3.48
C SER A 154 9.62 26.29 2.52
N GLY A 155 8.58 25.49 2.81
CA GLY A 155 7.31 25.52 2.08
C GLY A 155 7.27 24.73 0.76
N GLY A 156 8.25 23.86 0.49
CA GLY A 156 8.22 22.95 -0.66
C GLY A 156 7.03 21.98 -0.60
N GLY A 157 6.78 21.38 0.57
CA GLY A 157 5.65 20.50 0.81
C GLY A 157 4.30 21.23 0.74
N LYS A 158 4.23 22.48 1.22
CA LYS A 158 3.01 23.30 1.14
C LYS A 158 2.65 23.63 -0.32
N LYS A 159 3.63 24.07 -1.12
CA LYS A 159 3.43 24.33 -2.55
C LYS A 159 2.97 23.09 -3.31
N LEU A 160 3.53 21.93 -2.99
CA LEU A 160 3.08 20.66 -3.55
C LEU A 160 1.64 20.32 -3.16
N ALA A 161 1.29 20.51 -1.89
CA ALA A 161 -0.06 20.27 -1.41
C ALA A 161 -1.08 21.10 -2.18
N GLU A 162 -0.79 22.39 -2.38
CA GLU A 162 -1.60 23.30 -3.19
C GLU A 162 -1.66 22.84 -4.67
N LYS A 163 -0.51 22.53 -5.28
CA LYS A 163 -0.40 22.07 -6.68
C LYS A 163 -1.27 20.84 -6.97
N PHE A 164 -1.30 19.88 -6.06
CA PHE A 164 -2.03 18.62 -6.25
C PHE A 164 -3.41 18.60 -5.60
N SER A 165 -3.83 19.71 -4.99
CA SER A 165 -5.09 19.86 -4.26
C SER A 165 -5.25 18.81 -3.15
N VAL A 166 -4.21 18.61 -2.36
CA VAL A 166 -4.20 17.73 -1.19
C VAL A 166 -4.00 18.54 0.09
N PRO A 167 -4.50 18.10 1.26
CA PRO A 167 -4.34 18.85 2.50
C PRO A 167 -2.87 19.01 2.91
N PHE A 168 -2.51 20.18 3.42
CA PHE A 168 -1.22 20.40 4.09
C PHE A 168 -1.46 20.40 5.60
N LEU A 169 -0.91 19.39 6.29
CA LEU A 169 -1.19 19.18 7.71
C LEU A 169 -0.32 20.08 8.61
N GLY A 170 0.89 20.40 8.16
CA GLY A 170 1.79 21.27 8.91
C GLY A 170 3.25 21.01 8.64
N LYS A 171 4.09 21.69 9.42
CA LYS A 171 5.53 21.60 9.34
C LYS A 171 6.15 21.25 10.69
N ILE A 172 7.11 20.33 10.70
CA ILE A 172 7.88 19.96 11.89
C ILE A 172 9.32 20.47 11.72
N PRO A 173 9.83 21.33 12.63
CA PRO A 173 11.21 21.81 12.56
C PRO A 173 12.22 20.75 12.99
N LEU A 174 13.48 20.96 12.65
CA LEU A 174 14.61 20.27 13.29
C LEU A 174 14.71 20.70 14.74
N ASP A 175 14.53 19.75 15.64
CA ASP A 175 14.61 19.95 17.08
C ASP A 175 15.63 18.94 17.66
N PRO A 176 16.73 19.40 18.27
CA PRO A 176 17.73 18.52 18.88
C PRO A 176 17.14 17.54 19.90
N ASP A 177 16.09 17.93 20.61
CA ASP A 177 15.46 17.07 21.61
C ASP A 177 14.73 15.88 20.96
N ILE A 178 14.24 16.00 19.71
CA ILE A 178 13.67 14.85 18.98
C ILE A 178 14.74 13.79 18.74
N VAL A 179 15.91 14.21 18.25
CA VAL A 179 17.02 13.29 17.94
C VAL A 179 17.49 12.60 19.22
N LYS A 180 17.73 13.39 20.27
CA LYS A 180 18.13 12.88 21.58
C LYS A 180 17.12 11.88 22.15
N SER A 181 15.84 12.22 22.11
CA SER A 181 14.76 11.35 22.60
C SER A 181 14.70 10.04 21.81
N GLY A 182 14.83 10.10 20.48
CA GLY A 182 14.86 8.93 19.60
C GLY A 182 16.06 8.01 19.86
N ASP A 183 17.25 8.57 20.07
CA ASP A 183 18.45 7.79 20.40
C ASP A 183 18.38 7.14 21.78
N GLU A 184 17.74 7.79 22.75
CA GLU A 184 17.48 7.26 24.09
C GLU A 184 16.31 6.26 24.12
N GLY A 185 15.60 6.05 23.00
CA GLY A 185 14.41 5.20 22.92
C GLY A 185 13.24 5.70 23.76
N LYS A 186 13.13 7.02 23.89
CA LYS A 186 12.07 7.71 24.61
C LYS A 186 11.12 8.33 23.57
N PRO A 187 9.83 7.97 23.52
CA PRO A 187 8.88 8.62 22.63
C PRO A 187 8.79 10.13 22.91
N TYR A 188 9.17 10.95 21.93
CA TYR A 188 9.34 12.40 22.11
C TYR A 188 8.11 13.09 22.72
N LEU A 189 6.92 12.84 22.16
CA LEU A 189 5.67 13.43 22.63
C LEU A 189 5.34 13.09 24.10
N TYR A 190 5.82 11.96 24.61
CA TYR A 190 5.58 11.57 26.00
C TYR A 190 6.50 12.32 26.97
N PHE A 191 7.76 12.52 26.58
CA PHE A 191 8.79 13.10 27.46
C PHE A 191 8.98 14.61 27.30
N TYR A 192 8.55 15.17 26.16
CA TYR A 192 8.75 16.57 25.78
C TYR A 192 7.44 17.27 25.38
N SER A 193 6.30 16.84 25.93
CA SER A 193 4.95 17.30 25.54
C SER A 193 4.72 18.81 25.62
N THR A 194 5.50 19.54 26.42
CA THR A 194 5.34 20.99 26.61
C THR A 194 6.15 21.84 25.62
N THR A 195 6.95 21.23 24.74
CA THR A 195 7.75 21.98 23.77
C THR A 195 6.88 22.54 22.65
N ARG A 196 7.36 23.59 21.99
CA ARG A 196 6.70 24.15 20.80
C ARG A 196 6.61 23.13 19.67
N THR A 197 7.62 22.27 19.54
CA THR A 197 7.63 21.21 18.54
C THR A 197 6.60 20.13 18.84
N ALA A 198 6.41 19.75 20.11
CA ALA A 198 5.34 18.83 20.52
C ALA A 198 3.95 19.39 20.21
N GLN A 199 3.72 20.68 20.46
CA GLN A 199 2.46 21.34 20.09
C GLN A 199 2.16 21.24 18.59
N LYS A 200 3.18 21.41 17.73
CA LYS A 200 3.00 21.24 16.27
C LYS A 200 2.64 19.81 15.88
N PHE A 201 3.20 18.81 16.57
CA PHE A 201 2.79 17.43 16.38
C PHE A 201 1.33 17.21 16.79
N ASP A 202 0.91 17.74 17.94
CA ASP A 202 -0.47 17.64 18.42
C ASP A 202 -1.45 18.30 17.44
N GLU A 203 -1.14 19.49 16.92
CA GLU A 203 -1.92 20.18 15.88
C GLU A 203 -2.09 19.33 14.60
N ILE A 204 -1.04 18.61 14.19
CA ILE A 204 -1.08 17.71 13.03
C ILE A 204 -1.94 16.47 13.35
N VAL A 205 -1.76 15.87 14.53
CA VAL A 205 -2.51 14.69 14.96
C VAL A 205 -4.00 15.01 15.08
N GLU A 206 -4.37 16.14 15.65
CA GLU A 206 -5.77 16.59 15.73
C GLU A 206 -6.41 16.71 14.35
N GLN A 207 -5.70 17.29 13.36
CA GLN A 207 -6.21 17.38 11.99
C GLN A 207 -6.43 16.00 11.35
N ILE A 208 -5.51 15.05 11.57
CA ILE A 208 -5.62 13.68 11.07
C ILE A 208 -6.84 13.00 11.69
N VAL A 209 -6.98 13.06 13.02
CA VAL A 209 -8.08 12.43 13.75
C VAL A 209 -9.43 13.02 13.36
N ASN A 210 -9.53 14.35 13.25
CA ASN A 210 -10.79 15.02 12.87
C ASN A 210 -11.18 14.69 11.43
N SER A 211 -10.22 14.66 10.51
CA SER A 211 -10.45 14.26 9.12
C SER A 211 -10.93 12.81 8.99
N GLY A 212 -10.48 11.92 9.89
CA GLY A 212 -10.96 10.54 9.97
C GLY A 212 -12.41 10.42 10.44
N LYS A 213 -12.81 11.21 11.44
CA LYS A 213 -14.17 11.22 11.99
C LYS A 213 -15.21 11.75 11.00
N GLU A 214 -14.88 12.80 10.25
CA GLU A 214 -15.76 13.35 9.22
C GLU A 214 -16.05 12.32 8.11
N LYS A 215 -15.04 11.55 7.69
CA LYS A 215 -15.19 10.48 6.70
C LYS A 215 -16.01 9.30 7.22
N GLN A 216 -15.88 8.93 8.49
CA GLN A 216 -16.73 7.89 9.11
C GLN A 216 -18.20 8.32 9.19
N ASN A 217 -18.49 9.60 9.44
CA ASN A 217 -19.86 10.13 9.45
C ASN A 217 -20.50 10.18 8.05
N VAL A 218 -19.71 10.43 7.00
CA VAL A 218 -20.17 10.36 5.61
C VAL A 218 -20.47 8.91 5.21
N GLY A 219 -19.59 7.96 5.56
CA GLY A 219 -19.82 6.53 5.30
C GLY A 219 -21.01 5.93 6.05
N GLN A 220 -21.33 6.44 7.25
CA GLN A 220 -22.54 6.05 8.00
C GLN A 220 -23.83 6.63 7.37
N ASN A 221 -23.79 7.83 6.80
CA ASN A 221 -24.91 8.40 6.04
C ASN A 221 -25.10 7.72 4.68
N GLU A 222 -24.02 7.30 4.01
CA GLU A 222 -24.10 6.49 2.77
C GLU A 222 -24.71 5.11 3.03
N ALA A 223 -24.38 4.46 4.16
CA ALA A 223 -25.00 3.21 4.58
C ALA A 223 -26.50 3.36 4.93
N ALA A 224 -26.93 4.51 5.45
CA ALA A 224 -28.34 4.81 5.71
C ALA A 224 -29.13 5.12 4.42
N ILE A 225 -28.48 5.73 3.43
CA ILE A 225 -29.07 6.00 2.10
C ILE A 225 -29.18 4.70 1.27
N GLN A 226 -28.22 3.77 1.39
CA GLN A 226 -28.29 2.46 0.74
C GLN A 226 -29.45 1.59 1.20
N LYS A 227 -29.94 1.77 2.44
CA LYS A 227 -31.08 1.02 2.97
C LYS A 227 -32.45 1.48 2.44
N THR A 228 -32.49 2.60 1.71
CA THR A 228 -33.73 3.17 1.13
C THR A 228 -33.77 3.03 -0.41
N LEU A 229 -32.70 2.50 -1.02
CA LEU A 229 -32.53 2.36 -2.47
C LEU A 229 -32.52 0.91 -2.95
N GLU A 230 -32.99 -0.05 -2.15
CA GLU A 230 -33.17 -1.44 -2.59
C GLU A 230 -34.44 -1.68 -3.43
N ASP A 231 -35.29 -0.66 -3.57
CA ASP A 231 -36.42 -0.67 -4.51
C ASP A 231 -36.25 0.45 -5.53
N THR A 232 -35.29 0.33 -6.44
CA THR A 232 -35.46 0.56 -7.89
C THR A 232 -34.11 0.79 -8.59
N SER A 233 -34.00 0.16 -9.76
CA SER A 233 -33.06 0.40 -10.86
C SER A 233 -31.65 -0.20 -10.78
N GLU A 234 -31.46 -1.15 -11.69
CA GLU A 234 -30.18 -1.63 -12.19
C GLU A 234 -29.34 -0.49 -12.81
N GLN A 235 -28.03 -0.76 -12.93
CA GLN A 235 -27.03 -0.08 -13.78
C GLN A 235 -26.34 1.16 -13.19
N HIS A 236 -25.21 0.93 -12.53
CA HIS A 236 -23.86 1.11 -13.11
C HIS A 236 -22.83 0.55 -12.12
N LYS A 237 -22.33 -0.66 -12.37
CA LYS A 237 -21.22 -1.21 -11.59
C LYS A 237 -19.90 -0.67 -12.13
N GLU A 238 -19.22 0.13 -11.33
CA GLU A 238 -17.92 0.69 -11.65
C GLU A 238 -16.87 -0.43 -11.76
N VAL A 239 -16.13 -0.47 -12.87
CA VAL A 239 -15.11 -1.49 -13.14
C VAL A 239 -13.87 -1.18 -12.31
N SER A 240 -13.52 -2.06 -11.37
CA SER A 240 -12.36 -1.91 -10.47
C SER A 240 -11.11 -2.59 -11.00
N MET A 241 -11.24 -3.79 -11.56
CA MET A 241 -10.10 -4.57 -12.07
C MET A 241 -10.49 -5.29 -13.36
N LYS A 242 -9.59 -5.26 -14.35
CA LYS A 242 -9.73 -5.94 -15.64
C LYS A 242 -8.65 -7.01 -15.80
N PHE A 243 -9.08 -8.23 -16.03
CA PHE A 243 -8.23 -9.39 -16.23
C PHE A 243 -8.18 -9.79 -17.70
N ALA A 244 -7.07 -10.37 -18.13
CA ALA A 244 -6.98 -11.07 -19.39
C ALA A 244 -6.49 -12.51 -19.16
N VAL A 245 -7.26 -13.46 -19.65
CA VAL A 245 -6.91 -14.89 -19.59
C VAL A 245 -6.73 -15.39 -21.03
N PRO A 246 -5.56 -15.92 -21.42
CA PRO A 246 -5.35 -16.48 -22.75
C PRO A 246 -6.19 -17.75 -22.88
N THR A 247 -6.91 -17.89 -24.00
CA THR A 247 -7.81 -19.01 -24.22
C THR A 247 -7.55 -19.77 -25.52
N TYR A 248 -7.89 -21.05 -25.49
CA TYR A 248 -7.99 -21.94 -26.65
C TYR A 248 -9.23 -22.81 -26.48
N GLN A 249 -10.14 -22.80 -27.46
CA GLN A 249 -11.48 -23.37 -27.38
C GLN A 249 -12.28 -22.90 -26.16
N GLY A 250 -12.12 -21.61 -25.81
CA GLY A 250 -12.80 -20.98 -24.67
C GLY A 250 -12.23 -21.34 -23.28
N LYS A 251 -11.22 -22.21 -23.20
CA LYS A 251 -10.58 -22.67 -21.96
C LYS A 251 -9.24 -22.00 -21.74
N LEU A 252 -8.76 -21.94 -20.49
CA LEU A 252 -7.43 -21.42 -20.14
C LEU A 252 -6.35 -22.12 -20.96
N CYS A 253 -5.51 -21.34 -21.64
CA CYS A 253 -4.42 -21.87 -22.43
C CYS A 253 -3.20 -22.18 -21.55
N ALA A 254 -2.63 -23.38 -21.74
CA ALA A 254 -1.39 -23.80 -21.10
C ALA A 254 -0.16 -23.01 -21.58
N HIS A 255 -0.22 -22.40 -22.77
CA HIS A 255 0.87 -21.61 -23.33
C HIS A 255 0.36 -20.27 -23.85
N PHE A 256 0.80 -19.19 -23.21
CA PHE A 256 0.41 -17.82 -23.56
C PHE A 256 0.64 -17.47 -25.04
N GLY A 257 1.69 -18.02 -25.67
CA GLY A 257 2.01 -17.75 -27.06
C GLY A 257 1.17 -18.50 -28.10
N HIS A 258 0.30 -19.42 -27.71
CA HIS A 258 -0.52 -20.25 -28.62
C HIS A 258 -2.03 -20.07 -28.40
N CYS A 259 -2.46 -19.01 -27.73
CA CYS A 259 -3.88 -18.73 -27.54
C CYS A 259 -4.53 -18.17 -28.81
N GLU A 260 -5.77 -18.58 -29.07
CA GLU A 260 -6.56 -18.04 -30.18
C GLU A 260 -7.25 -16.72 -29.81
N ALA A 261 -7.54 -16.55 -28.51
CA ALA A 261 -8.29 -15.42 -27.97
C ALA A 261 -7.85 -15.12 -26.54
N PHE A 262 -8.39 -14.02 -26.00
CA PHE A 262 -8.30 -13.62 -24.61
C PHE A 262 -9.71 -13.44 -24.06
N ALA A 263 -9.98 -14.04 -22.91
CA ALA A 263 -11.13 -13.66 -22.10
C ALA A 263 -10.77 -12.42 -21.29
N ILE A 264 -11.39 -11.29 -21.63
CA ILE A 264 -11.28 -10.01 -20.93
C ILE A 264 -12.40 -9.94 -19.90
N ILE A 265 -12.03 -9.93 -18.63
CA ILE A 265 -12.97 -10.05 -17.51
C ILE A 265 -12.89 -8.78 -16.66
N ASP A 266 -14.00 -8.05 -16.58
CA ASP A 266 -14.16 -6.89 -15.71
C ASP A 266 -14.76 -7.34 -14.38
N THR A 267 -14.25 -6.77 -13.30
CA THR A 267 -14.70 -7.03 -11.93
C THR A 267 -15.01 -5.72 -11.24
N ASP A 268 -16.03 -5.72 -10.37
CA ASP A 268 -16.31 -4.59 -9.50
C ASP A 268 -15.37 -4.57 -8.28
N SER A 269 -15.46 -3.53 -7.47
CA SER A 269 -14.63 -3.34 -6.27
C SER A 269 -14.82 -4.41 -5.18
N SER A 270 -15.86 -5.25 -5.30
CA SER A 270 -16.09 -6.40 -4.41
C SER A 270 -15.44 -7.70 -4.90
N GLY A 271 -14.75 -7.66 -6.05
CA GLY A 271 -14.16 -8.84 -6.68
C GLY A 271 -15.19 -9.72 -7.40
N LYS A 272 -16.39 -9.20 -7.69
CA LYS A 272 -17.40 -9.93 -8.47
C LYS A 272 -17.20 -9.65 -9.95
N VAL A 273 -17.21 -10.70 -10.78
CA VAL A 273 -17.19 -10.58 -12.24
C VAL A 273 -18.47 -9.90 -12.73
N ILE A 274 -18.31 -8.76 -13.40
CA ILE A 274 -19.40 -7.93 -13.93
C ILE A 274 -19.52 -8.00 -15.45
N LYS A 275 -18.43 -8.31 -16.15
CA LYS A 275 -18.43 -8.48 -17.60
C LYS A 275 -17.34 -9.46 -18.02
N GLU A 276 -17.61 -10.24 -19.06
CA GLU A 276 -16.67 -11.16 -19.68
C GLU A 276 -16.84 -11.08 -21.19
N VAL A 277 -15.76 -10.81 -21.92
CA VAL A 277 -15.74 -10.68 -23.38
C VAL A 277 -14.57 -11.48 -23.93
N TYR A 278 -14.81 -12.25 -24.99
CA TYR A 278 -13.76 -12.97 -25.69
C TYR A 278 -13.29 -12.14 -26.90
N GLU A 279 -12.01 -11.85 -26.96
CA GLU A 279 -11.39 -11.12 -28.06
C GLU A 279 -10.30 -11.96 -28.73
N ASN A 280 -10.36 -12.06 -30.06
CA ASN A 280 -9.36 -12.81 -30.82
C ASN A 280 -7.97 -12.20 -30.66
N SER A 281 -6.96 -13.06 -30.53
CA SER A 281 -5.58 -12.64 -30.40
C SER A 281 -5.11 -11.92 -31.67
N PRO A 282 -4.44 -10.76 -31.57
CA PRO A 282 -3.78 -10.13 -32.71
C PRO A 282 -2.62 -11.01 -33.23
N PRO A 283 -2.08 -10.72 -34.43
CA PRO A 283 -0.95 -11.47 -35.00
C PRO A 283 0.22 -11.60 -34.00
N HIS A 284 0.87 -12.76 -33.98
CA HIS A 284 1.94 -13.05 -33.02
C HIS A 284 3.25 -12.34 -33.39
N GLU A 285 3.33 -11.05 -33.08
CA GLU A 285 4.56 -10.26 -33.18
C GLU A 285 5.19 -10.05 -31.79
N PRO A 286 6.54 -10.16 -31.66
CA PRO A 286 7.22 -9.97 -30.39
C PRO A 286 6.90 -8.60 -29.74
N GLY A 287 6.22 -8.63 -28.59
CA GLY A 287 5.88 -7.43 -27.81
C GLY A 287 4.59 -6.72 -28.19
N LEU A 288 3.84 -7.22 -29.20
CA LEU A 288 2.53 -6.67 -29.57
C LEU A 288 1.47 -6.97 -28.50
N LEU A 289 1.41 -8.20 -28.00
CA LEU A 289 0.41 -8.66 -27.03
C LEU A 289 0.44 -7.87 -25.70
N PRO A 290 1.61 -7.63 -25.06
CA PRO A 290 1.65 -6.83 -23.84
C PRO A 290 1.13 -5.40 -24.00
N ARG A 291 1.50 -4.73 -25.10
CA ARG A 291 1.02 -3.38 -25.40
C ARG A 291 -0.49 -3.38 -25.69
N TRP A 292 -0.96 -4.36 -26.45
CA TRP A 292 -2.36 -4.47 -26.83
C TRP A 292 -3.28 -4.69 -25.63
N LEU A 293 -2.90 -5.56 -24.69
CA LEU A 293 -3.67 -5.76 -23.46
C LEU A 293 -3.58 -4.56 -22.50
N SER A 294 -2.40 -3.93 -22.39
CA SER A 294 -2.24 -2.72 -21.56
C SER A 294 -3.10 -1.56 -22.07
N GLN A 295 -3.16 -1.33 -23.39
CA GLN A 295 -4.03 -0.29 -23.99
C GLN A 295 -5.52 -0.53 -23.74
N LYS A 296 -5.92 -1.77 -23.47
CA LYS A 296 -7.30 -2.13 -23.08
C LYS A 296 -7.57 -1.93 -21.58
N GLY A 297 -6.58 -1.44 -20.82
CA GLY A 297 -6.67 -1.22 -19.39
C GLY A 297 -6.62 -2.52 -18.57
N VAL A 298 -6.03 -3.59 -19.12
CA VAL A 298 -5.87 -4.85 -18.39
C VAL A 298 -4.88 -4.64 -17.25
N ASN A 299 -5.30 -4.94 -16.03
CA ASN A 299 -4.50 -4.84 -14.82
C ASN A 299 -3.72 -6.13 -14.54
N CYS A 300 -4.28 -7.29 -14.89
CA CYS A 300 -3.70 -8.59 -14.58
C CYS A 300 -3.90 -9.60 -15.72
N VAL A 301 -2.85 -10.34 -16.05
CA VAL A 301 -2.88 -11.49 -16.96
C VAL A 301 -2.69 -12.77 -16.17
N ILE A 302 -3.63 -13.71 -16.30
CA ILE A 302 -3.52 -15.03 -15.67
C ILE A 302 -3.35 -16.08 -16.75
N ALA A 303 -2.23 -16.80 -16.76
CA ALA A 303 -1.88 -17.76 -17.80
C ALA A 303 -1.41 -19.10 -17.20
N GLY A 304 -1.65 -20.20 -17.91
CA GLY A 304 -1.08 -21.51 -17.54
C GLY A 304 0.45 -21.53 -17.65
N GLY A 305 0.99 -20.90 -18.69
CA GLY A 305 2.43 -20.76 -18.87
C GLY A 305 2.78 -19.55 -19.73
N MET A 306 3.84 -18.83 -19.37
CA MET A 306 4.30 -17.64 -20.08
C MET A 306 5.83 -17.57 -20.09
N GLY A 307 6.43 -17.29 -21.26
CA GLY A 307 7.88 -17.11 -21.36
C GLY A 307 8.38 -15.87 -20.60
N SER A 308 9.59 -15.95 -20.05
CA SER A 308 10.21 -14.91 -19.21
C SER A 308 10.24 -13.52 -19.87
N ARG A 309 10.51 -13.47 -21.18
CA ARG A 309 10.49 -12.23 -21.97
C ARG A 309 9.12 -11.56 -22.01
N ALA A 310 8.04 -12.33 -22.11
CA ALA A 310 6.67 -11.78 -22.12
C ALA A 310 6.29 -11.26 -20.72
N GLN A 311 6.65 -11.99 -19.66
CA GLN A 311 6.44 -11.54 -18.28
C GLN A 311 7.11 -10.19 -18.01
N GLN A 312 8.36 -10.03 -18.45
CA GLN A 312 9.10 -8.76 -18.33
C GLN A 312 8.42 -7.60 -19.08
N LEU A 313 7.89 -7.86 -20.28
CA LEU A 313 7.21 -6.84 -21.07
C LEU A 313 5.88 -6.40 -20.44
N PHE A 314 5.13 -7.31 -19.81
CA PHE A 314 3.93 -6.94 -19.04
C PHE A 314 4.28 -6.13 -17.79
N ALA A 315 5.33 -6.51 -17.06
CA ALA A 315 5.81 -5.77 -15.91
C ALA A 315 6.21 -4.33 -16.27
N GLN A 316 6.89 -4.12 -17.41
CA GLN A 316 7.23 -2.78 -17.92
C GLN A 316 5.99 -1.92 -18.26
N GLN A 317 4.84 -2.54 -18.50
CA GLN A 317 3.57 -1.85 -18.79
C GLN A 317 2.67 -1.75 -17.55
N GLY A 318 3.15 -2.12 -16.37
CA GLY A 318 2.38 -2.08 -15.11
C GLY A 318 1.28 -3.13 -15.03
N VAL A 319 1.35 -4.19 -15.84
CA VAL A 319 0.36 -5.29 -15.85
C VAL A 319 0.91 -6.45 -15.02
N MET A 320 0.15 -6.88 -14.00
CA MET A 320 0.52 -8.03 -13.18
C MET A 320 0.40 -9.33 -13.98
N VAL A 321 1.30 -10.27 -13.76
CA VAL A 321 1.26 -11.58 -14.43
C VAL A 321 1.24 -12.71 -13.41
N VAL A 322 0.27 -13.60 -13.56
CA VAL A 322 0.18 -14.87 -12.84
C VAL A 322 0.43 -15.99 -13.83
N THR A 323 1.46 -16.79 -13.58
CA THR A 323 1.80 -17.97 -14.40
C THR A 323 1.55 -19.26 -13.62
N GLY A 324 1.49 -20.38 -14.32
CA GLY A 324 1.23 -21.68 -13.70
C GLY A 324 -0.23 -21.88 -13.31
N ALA A 325 -1.14 -20.98 -13.68
CA ALA A 325 -2.54 -21.06 -13.24
C ALA A 325 -3.16 -22.41 -13.64
N GLN A 326 -3.73 -23.11 -12.66
CA GLN A 326 -4.44 -24.36 -12.86
C GLN A 326 -5.94 -24.08 -12.82
N GLY A 327 -6.64 -24.45 -13.89
CA GLY A 327 -8.07 -24.25 -14.04
C GLY A 327 -8.49 -24.40 -15.49
N GLU A 328 -9.78 -24.60 -15.72
CA GLU A 328 -10.32 -24.88 -17.05
C GLU A 328 -10.97 -23.63 -17.67
N TYR A 329 -11.81 -22.93 -16.89
CA TYR A 329 -12.58 -21.78 -17.38
C TYR A 329 -12.00 -20.44 -16.90
N PRO A 330 -11.87 -19.44 -17.79
CA PRO A 330 -11.32 -18.13 -17.45
C PRO A 330 -11.98 -17.43 -16.26
N ARG A 331 -13.32 -17.45 -16.21
CA ARG A 331 -14.09 -16.87 -15.11
C ARG A 331 -13.71 -17.48 -13.76
N ASP A 332 -13.69 -18.81 -13.67
CA ASP A 332 -13.40 -19.51 -12.43
C ASP A 332 -11.97 -19.23 -11.95
N VAL A 333 -11.02 -19.15 -12.90
CA VAL A 333 -9.62 -18.81 -12.62
C VAL A 333 -9.49 -17.40 -12.04
N VAL A 334 -10.22 -16.43 -12.59
CA VAL A 334 -10.24 -15.05 -12.05
C VAL A 334 -10.91 -15.01 -10.68
N GLU A 335 -12.03 -15.71 -10.48
CA GLU A 335 -12.69 -15.77 -9.18
C GLU A 335 -11.82 -16.43 -8.10
N GLN A 336 -11.14 -17.52 -8.45
CA GLN A 336 -10.20 -18.20 -7.55
C GLN A 336 -9.01 -17.30 -7.22
N TYR A 337 -8.50 -16.55 -8.19
CA TYR A 337 -7.43 -15.58 -7.97
C TYR A 337 -7.88 -14.49 -6.97
N LEU A 338 -9.06 -13.92 -7.18
CA LEU A 338 -9.63 -12.89 -6.29
C LEU A 338 -9.91 -13.42 -4.88
N LYS A 339 -10.28 -14.70 -4.75
CA LYS A 339 -10.48 -15.38 -3.47
C LYS A 339 -9.18 -15.88 -2.82
N GLY A 340 -8.02 -15.72 -3.49
CA GLY A 340 -6.74 -16.24 -3.01
C GLY A 340 -6.61 -17.77 -3.00
N THR A 341 -7.47 -18.48 -3.76
CA THR A 341 -7.56 -19.95 -3.80
C THR A 341 -7.04 -20.55 -5.11
N LEU A 342 -6.60 -19.71 -6.07
CA LEU A 342 -6.08 -20.17 -7.35
C LEU A 342 -4.81 -20.99 -7.13
N GLN A 343 -4.84 -22.25 -7.59
CA GLN A 343 -3.67 -23.12 -7.57
C GLN A 343 -2.73 -22.75 -8.73
N THR A 344 -1.45 -22.59 -8.43
CA THR A 344 -0.41 -22.35 -9.42
C THR A 344 0.60 -23.50 -9.42
N GLY A 345 0.87 -24.06 -10.59
CA GLY A 345 1.88 -25.09 -10.84
C GLY A 345 3.17 -24.50 -11.43
N ALA A 346 4.08 -25.38 -11.86
CA ALA A 346 5.28 -24.98 -12.58
C ALA A 346 4.92 -24.29 -13.90
N ASN A 347 5.65 -23.22 -14.24
CA ASN A 347 5.50 -22.52 -15.51
C ASN A 347 5.83 -23.49 -16.66
N THR A 348 4.86 -23.84 -17.48
CA THR A 348 4.99 -24.81 -18.59
C THR A 348 5.80 -24.30 -19.78
N CYS A 349 6.43 -23.12 -19.69
CA CYS A 349 7.12 -22.42 -20.77
C CYS A 349 8.64 -22.25 -20.55
N ASP A 350 9.30 -23.20 -19.87
CA ASP A 350 10.77 -23.22 -19.75
C ASP A 350 11.41 -23.93 -20.96
N HIS A 351 11.56 -23.18 -22.05
CA HIS A 351 12.51 -23.46 -23.14
C HIS A 351 13.30 -22.21 -23.48
#